data_AF-A0A4S2T1X4-F1
#
_entry.id   AF-A0A4S2T1X4-F1
#
_cell.length_a   1.000
_cell.length_b   1.000
_cell.length_c   1.000
_cell.angle_alpha   90.00
_cell.angle_beta   90.00
_cell.angle_gamma   90.00
#
_symmetry.space_group_name_H-M   'P 1'
#
loop_
_entity.id
_entity.type
_entity.pdbx_description
1 polymer ?
#
loop_
_entity_poly.entity_id
_entity_poly.type
_entity_poly.pdbx_seq_one_letter_code
_entity_poly.pdbx_strand_id
1 'polypeptide(L)'
;MLVGIEWPVLVERAAPGELLRFRSDMAARVWSNDDGARFATQVGIPHSKGLFRILDGLADRNPSSPDTAFAKDLDSRPVDTPFGRLQPLGMLFQAVVFVHLGDGTIWVSDPDAEIEYEVIHGDVSSLSYLVYKFEVERPGSGERPDPNDWADIEEIVREGMERWDPLPFKSGFWTSFLDSYPML
;
A
#
# COMPACT_ATOMS: atom_id res chain seq x y z
N MET A 1 2.76 8.43 13.35
CA MET A 1 1.42 8.94 13.71
C MET A 1 0.56 8.58 12.53
N LEU A 2 -0.53 7.83 12.73
CA LEU A 2 -1.34 7.38 11.60
C LEU A 2 -1.95 8.57 10.84
N VAL A 3 -2.22 8.37 9.55
CA VAL A 3 -2.92 9.34 8.70
C VAL A 3 -4.28 9.67 9.32
N GLY A 4 -4.51 10.95 9.61
CA GLY A 4 -5.69 11.45 10.33
C GLY A 4 -6.87 11.80 9.44
N ILE A 5 -7.34 10.85 8.62
CA ILE A 5 -8.59 10.97 7.87
C ILE A 5 -9.72 10.18 8.53
N GLU A 6 -10.96 10.38 8.06
CA GLU A 6 -12.15 9.66 8.51
C GLU A 6 -12.20 8.22 7.97
N TRP A 7 -11.24 7.38 8.39
CA TRP A 7 -11.16 5.96 8.03
C TRP A 7 -12.46 5.18 8.25
N PRO A 8 -13.24 5.40 9.34
CA PRO A 8 -14.52 4.72 9.51
C PRO A 8 -15.49 4.96 8.34
N VAL A 9 -15.54 6.18 7.80
CA VAL A 9 -16.39 6.52 6.66
C VAL A 9 -15.94 5.78 5.39
N LEU A 10 -14.62 5.63 5.19
CA LEU A 10 -14.09 4.82 4.08
C LEU A 10 -14.45 3.35 4.23
N VAL A 11 -14.30 2.79 5.42
CA VAL A 11 -14.64 1.40 5.72
C VAL A 11 -16.12 1.13 5.48
N GLU A 12 -17.01 2.05 5.86
CA GLU A 12 -18.46 1.91 5.65
C GLU A 12 -18.87 1.98 4.18
N ARG A 13 -18.11 2.71 3.35
CA ARG A 13 -18.40 2.91 1.93
C ARG A 13 -17.76 1.87 1.02
N ALA A 14 -16.70 1.21 1.48
CA ALA A 14 -15.97 0.22 0.70
C ALA A 14 -16.87 -0.98 0.35
N ALA A 15 -16.76 -1.46 -0.89
CA ALA A 15 -17.42 -2.67 -1.30
C ALA A 15 -16.83 -3.89 -0.55
N PRO A 16 -17.62 -4.95 -0.30
CA PRO A 16 -17.10 -6.17 0.29
C PRO A 16 -15.90 -6.72 -0.49
N GLY A 17 -14.78 -6.94 0.20
CA GLY A 17 -13.55 -7.47 -0.38
C GLY A 17 -12.59 -6.44 -0.99
N GLU A 18 -12.96 -5.15 -0.98
CA GLU A 18 -12.12 -4.05 -1.49
C GLU A 18 -10.96 -3.70 -0.54
N LEU A 19 -11.21 -3.73 0.77
CA LEU A 19 -10.20 -3.51 1.79
C LEU A 19 -9.58 -4.83 2.24
N LEU A 20 -8.28 -4.98 2.01
CA LEU A 20 -7.50 -6.16 2.34
C LEU A 20 -6.99 -6.05 3.77
N ARG A 21 -7.61 -6.82 4.66
CA ARG A 21 -7.30 -6.84 6.10
C ARG A 21 -6.38 -7.99 6.46
N PHE A 22 -5.66 -7.80 7.54
CA PHE A 22 -4.74 -8.79 8.10
C PHE A 22 -5.43 -9.59 9.20
N ARG A 23 -5.12 -10.89 9.30
CA ARG A 23 -5.56 -11.70 10.44
C ARG A 23 -5.00 -11.12 11.73
N SER A 24 -5.79 -11.07 12.80
CA SER A 24 -5.38 -10.44 14.05
C SER A 24 -4.14 -11.09 14.68
N ASP A 25 -4.00 -12.41 14.58
CA ASP A 25 -2.84 -13.15 15.06
C ASP A 25 -1.56 -12.83 14.27
N MET A 26 -1.70 -12.54 12.98
CA MET A 26 -0.58 -12.12 12.13
C MET A 26 -0.25 -10.66 12.38
N ALA A 27 -1.24 -9.76 12.42
CA ALA A 27 -1.00 -8.35 12.66
C ALA A 27 -0.24 -8.09 13.97
N ALA A 28 -0.57 -8.81 15.04
CA ALA A 28 0.13 -8.72 16.33
C ALA A 28 1.59 -9.21 16.28
N ARG A 29 1.97 -10.05 15.31
CA ARG A 29 3.35 -10.49 15.10
C ARG A 29 4.15 -9.52 14.23
N VAL A 30 3.46 -8.81 13.37
CA VAL A 30 4.03 -7.98 12.31
C VAL A 30 4.24 -6.54 12.79
N TRP A 31 3.25 -5.99 13.50
CA TRP A 31 3.33 -4.65 14.07
C TRP A 31 3.53 -4.75 15.58
N SER A 32 4.65 -4.22 16.05
CA SER A 32 4.99 -4.12 17.48
C SER A 32 4.20 -3.02 18.21
N ASN A 33 3.67 -2.05 17.46
CA ASN A 33 2.78 -1.01 17.98
C ASN A 33 1.30 -1.37 17.77
N ASP A 34 0.47 -1.03 18.76
CA ASP A 34 -0.96 -1.37 18.76
C ASP A 34 -1.74 -0.66 17.64
N ASP A 35 -1.31 0.55 17.27
CA ASP A 35 -2.01 1.37 16.28
C ASP A 35 -1.92 0.78 14.86
N GLY A 36 -0.73 0.35 14.44
CA GLY A 36 -0.51 -0.30 13.14
C GLY A 36 -1.22 -1.66 13.06
N ALA A 37 -1.14 -2.47 14.13
CA ALA A 37 -1.85 -3.74 14.20
C ALA A 37 -3.37 -3.54 14.12
N ARG A 38 -3.91 -2.55 14.84
CA ARG A 38 -5.34 -2.21 14.81
C ARG A 38 -5.76 -1.69 13.43
N PHE A 39 -4.96 -0.83 12.82
CA PHE A 39 -5.24 -0.34 11.47
C PHE A 39 -5.27 -1.48 10.45
N ALA A 40 -4.27 -2.36 10.47
CA ALA A 40 -4.17 -3.49 9.55
C ALA A 40 -5.35 -4.48 9.67
N THR A 41 -5.91 -4.62 10.88
CA THR A 41 -7.02 -5.56 11.15
C THR A 41 -8.39 -4.93 10.95
N GLN A 42 -8.59 -3.65 11.25
CA GLN A 42 -9.90 -2.99 11.19
C GLN A 42 -10.13 -2.24 9.87
N VAL A 43 -9.10 -1.59 9.34
CA VAL A 43 -9.16 -0.80 8.12
C VAL A 43 -8.59 -1.60 6.95
N GLY A 44 -7.32 -1.98 7.02
CA GLY A 44 -6.62 -2.67 5.94
C GLY A 44 -6.09 -1.74 4.84
N ILE A 45 -5.65 -2.33 3.74
CA ILE A 45 -5.14 -1.62 2.55
C ILE A 45 -6.09 -1.89 1.39
N PRO A 46 -6.53 -0.87 0.63
CA PRO A 46 -7.36 -1.09 -0.55
C PRO A 46 -6.64 -1.92 -1.60
N HIS A 47 -7.37 -2.81 -2.27
CA HIS A 47 -6.85 -3.55 -3.42
C HIS A 47 -6.57 -2.64 -4.63
N SER A 48 -7.41 -1.61 -4.83
CA SER A 48 -7.30 -0.60 -5.90
C SER A 48 -6.98 -1.23 -7.26
N LYS A 49 -7.87 -2.11 -7.73
CA LYS A 49 -7.76 -2.83 -9.01
C LYS A 49 -6.46 -3.62 -9.19
N GLY A 50 -5.84 -4.07 -8.10
CA GLY A 50 -4.63 -4.89 -8.12
C GLY A 50 -3.36 -4.09 -7.95
N LEU A 51 -3.46 -2.78 -7.70
CA LEU A 51 -2.32 -1.97 -7.29
C LEU A 51 -1.65 -2.59 -6.06
N PHE A 52 -2.42 -2.93 -5.03
CA PHE A 52 -1.91 -3.69 -3.89
C PHE A 52 -2.52 -5.08 -3.83
N ARG A 53 -1.68 -6.09 -3.58
CA ARG A 53 -2.07 -7.50 -3.47
C ARG A 53 -1.46 -8.09 -2.21
N ILE A 54 -2.29 -8.51 -1.27
CA ILE A 54 -1.86 -9.03 0.03
C ILE A 54 -1.32 -10.46 -0.08
N LEU A 55 -0.34 -10.80 0.75
CA LEU A 55 0.07 -12.19 0.94
C LEU A 55 -1.04 -13.01 1.58
N ASP A 56 -1.39 -14.12 0.95
CA ASP A 56 -2.53 -14.96 1.36
C ASP A 56 -2.42 -15.46 2.81
N GLY A 57 -1.23 -15.86 3.24
CA GLY A 57 -1.00 -16.33 4.61
C GLY A 57 -1.22 -15.25 5.68
N LEU A 58 -1.24 -13.98 5.31
CA LEU A 58 -1.46 -12.85 6.21
C LEU A 58 -2.91 -12.34 6.19
N ALA A 59 -3.63 -12.62 5.11
CA ALA A 59 -4.95 -12.05 4.84
C ALA A 59 -6.05 -12.64 5.73
N ASP A 60 -6.89 -11.79 6.28
CA ASP A 60 -8.21 -12.17 6.76
C ASP A 60 -9.15 -12.28 5.55
N ARG A 61 -9.24 -13.50 4.99
CA ARG A 61 -9.89 -13.72 3.70
C ARG A 61 -11.37 -13.33 3.75
N ASN A 62 -11.74 -12.42 2.84
CA ASN A 62 -13.13 -12.12 2.53
C ASN A 62 -13.55 -12.91 1.27
N PRO A 63 -14.66 -13.68 1.30
CA PRO A 63 -15.14 -14.42 0.12
C PRO A 63 -15.46 -13.53 -1.09
N SER A 64 -15.71 -12.25 -0.89
CA SER A 64 -15.96 -11.27 -1.96
C SER A 64 -14.67 -10.65 -2.53
N SER A 65 -13.50 -10.89 -1.92
CA SER A 65 -12.23 -10.40 -2.48
C SER A 65 -11.92 -11.11 -3.80
N PRO A 66 -11.54 -10.38 -4.86
CA PRO A 66 -11.19 -11.00 -6.13
C PRO A 66 -9.88 -11.80 -6.01
N ASP A 67 -9.69 -12.80 -6.86
CA ASP A 67 -8.44 -13.58 -6.90
C ASP A 67 -7.19 -12.71 -7.13
N THR A 68 -7.36 -11.58 -7.83
CA THR A 68 -6.30 -10.60 -8.08
C THR A 68 -5.91 -9.81 -6.83
N ALA A 69 -6.60 -9.99 -5.69
CA ALA A 69 -6.25 -9.39 -4.42
C ALA A 69 -5.08 -10.08 -3.71
N PHE A 70 -4.69 -11.27 -4.15
CA PHE A 70 -3.70 -12.09 -3.47
C PHE A 70 -2.42 -12.17 -4.28
N ALA A 71 -1.29 -11.85 -3.63
CA ALA A 71 0.03 -12.10 -4.17
C ALA A 71 0.30 -13.62 -4.15
N LYS A 72 0.60 -14.17 -5.33
CA LYS A 72 0.98 -15.57 -5.50
C LYS A 72 2.50 -15.69 -5.55
N ASP A 73 3.01 -16.87 -5.19
CA ASP A 73 4.41 -17.25 -5.35
C ASP A 73 5.44 -16.37 -4.61
N LEU A 74 5.00 -15.63 -3.59
CA LEU A 74 5.86 -14.84 -2.72
C LEU A 74 6.09 -15.55 -1.38
N ASP A 75 7.35 -15.63 -0.95
CA ASP A 75 7.72 -16.18 0.35
C ASP A 75 7.22 -15.25 1.48
N SER A 76 6.53 -15.83 2.46
CA SER A 76 5.96 -15.09 3.59
C SER A 76 6.89 -14.99 4.79
N ARG A 77 8.08 -15.59 4.74
CA ARG A 77 9.03 -15.57 5.85
C ARG A 77 9.69 -14.19 5.96
N PRO A 78 9.89 -13.66 7.19
CA PRO A 78 10.69 -12.47 7.40
C PRO A 78 12.11 -12.66 6.85
N VAL A 79 12.66 -11.58 6.29
CA VAL A 79 14.03 -11.51 5.76
C VAL A 79 14.87 -10.57 6.62
N ASP A 80 16.11 -10.96 6.87
CA ASP A 80 17.09 -10.10 7.53
C ASP A 80 17.81 -9.27 6.46
N THR A 81 17.79 -7.94 6.61
CA THR A 81 18.44 -7.00 5.69
C THR A 81 19.39 -6.09 6.45
N PRO A 82 20.25 -5.31 5.76
CA PRO A 82 21.07 -4.28 6.40
C PRO A 82 20.26 -3.23 7.18
N PHE A 83 18.97 -3.08 6.88
CA PHE A 83 18.07 -2.12 7.51
C PHE A 83 17.24 -2.72 8.65
N GLY A 84 17.48 -3.99 8.99
CA GLY A 84 16.75 -4.71 10.03
C GLY A 84 15.90 -5.85 9.46
N ARG A 85 14.93 -6.30 10.25
CA ARG A 85 14.12 -7.47 9.88
C ARG A 85 12.82 -7.03 9.22
N LEU A 86 12.62 -7.46 7.99
CA LEU A 86 11.48 -7.07 7.15
C LEU A 86 10.51 -8.25 6.99
N GLN A 87 9.23 -8.01 7.21
CA GLN A 87 8.16 -8.97 6.93
C GLN A 87 7.53 -8.64 5.58
N PRO A 88 7.57 -9.56 4.59
CA PRO A 88 6.80 -9.43 3.36
C PRO A 88 5.30 -9.28 3.67
N LEU A 89 4.64 -8.31 3.04
CA LEU A 89 3.20 -8.07 3.16
C LEU A 89 2.43 -8.49 1.90
N GLY A 90 3.06 -8.41 0.73
CA GLY A 90 2.37 -8.51 -0.54
C GLY A 90 3.16 -7.92 -1.70
N MET A 91 2.45 -7.62 -2.78
CA MET A 91 2.97 -6.93 -3.95
C MET A 91 2.28 -5.58 -4.08
N LEU A 92 3.04 -4.56 -4.46
CA LEU A 92 2.54 -3.25 -4.85
C LEU A 92 3.07 -2.95 -6.23
N PHE A 93 2.16 -2.83 -7.20
CA PHE A 93 2.50 -2.82 -8.60
C PHE A 93 3.34 -4.06 -8.95
N GLN A 94 4.63 -3.88 -9.24
CA GLN A 94 5.61 -4.94 -9.53
C GLN A 94 6.60 -5.25 -8.39
N ALA A 95 6.60 -4.45 -7.32
CA ALA A 95 7.54 -4.58 -6.22
C ALA A 95 6.98 -5.41 -5.06
N VAL A 96 7.87 -6.07 -4.32
CA VAL A 96 7.53 -6.73 -3.06
C VAL A 96 7.44 -5.67 -1.97
N VAL A 97 6.32 -5.62 -1.25
CA VAL A 97 6.15 -4.73 -0.10
C VAL A 97 6.50 -5.45 1.18
N PHE A 98 7.20 -4.74 2.05
CA PHE A 98 7.54 -5.20 3.38
C PHE A 98 7.10 -4.18 4.43
N VAL A 99 7.02 -4.65 5.66
CA VAL A 99 7.04 -3.81 6.86
C VAL A 99 8.25 -4.15 7.70
N HIS A 100 8.91 -3.12 8.22
CA HIS A 100 10.00 -3.29 9.15
C HIS A 100 9.45 -3.62 10.55
N LEU A 101 9.85 -4.77 11.10
CA LEU A 101 9.30 -5.30 12.36
C LEU A 101 9.64 -4.47 13.59
N GLY A 102 10.67 -3.62 13.51
CA GLY A 102 11.10 -2.78 14.63
C GLY A 102 10.26 -1.52 14.83
N ASP A 103 9.86 -0.88 13.73
CA ASP A 103 9.24 0.47 13.76
C ASP A 103 7.95 0.59 12.95
N GLY A 104 7.59 -0.41 12.13
CA GLY A 104 6.37 -0.41 11.34
C GLY A 104 6.45 0.39 10.04
N THR A 105 7.64 0.90 9.66
CA THR A 105 7.85 1.57 8.37
C THR A 105 7.64 0.60 7.21
N ILE A 106 7.18 1.13 6.07
CA ILE A 106 6.88 0.33 4.88
C ILE A 106 8.02 0.47 3.87
N TRP A 107 8.47 -0.66 3.37
CA TRP A 107 9.58 -0.78 2.44
C TRP A 107 9.14 -1.50 1.18
N VAL A 108 9.87 -1.30 0.10
CA VAL A 108 9.74 -2.06 -1.14
C VAL A 108 11.07 -2.60 -1.60
N SER A 109 11.00 -3.71 -2.35
CA SER A 109 12.10 -4.22 -3.17
C SER A 109 11.56 -4.44 -4.57
N ASP A 110 12.05 -3.66 -5.53
CA ASP A 110 11.77 -3.81 -6.95
C ASP A 110 12.99 -4.50 -7.59
N PRO A 111 12.83 -5.67 -8.22
CA PRO A 111 13.95 -6.38 -8.85
C PRO A 111 14.62 -5.59 -9.98
N ASP A 112 13.92 -4.61 -10.57
CA ASP A 112 14.43 -3.78 -11.65
C ASP A 112 15.06 -2.46 -11.14
N ALA A 113 15.02 -2.19 -9.83
CA ALA A 113 15.59 -0.98 -9.23
C ALA A 113 17.07 -1.14 -8.87
N GLU A 114 17.82 -0.04 -8.95
CA GLU A 114 19.22 0.01 -8.47
C GLU A 114 19.33 -0.13 -6.95
N ILE A 115 18.28 0.29 -6.23
CA ILE A 115 18.18 0.21 -4.78
C ILE A 115 17.38 -1.04 -4.42
N GLU A 116 18.05 -2.01 -3.76
CA GLU A 116 17.43 -3.28 -3.39
C GLU A 116 16.27 -3.13 -2.40
N TYR A 117 16.40 -2.23 -1.43
CA TYR A 117 15.36 -1.94 -0.44
C TYR A 117 15.20 -0.44 -0.23
N GLU A 118 13.99 0.06 -0.44
CA GLU A 118 13.65 1.47 -0.30
C GLU A 118 12.51 1.68 0.69
N VAL A 119 12.65 2.62 1.62
CA VAL A 119 11.58 3.03 2.51
C VAL A 119 10.63 3.96 1.75
N ILE A 120 9.36 3.62 1.72
CA ILE A 120 8.36 4.35 0.92
C ILE A 120 7.23 4.96 1.75
N HIS A 121 6.97 4.45 2.96
CA HIS A 121 6.01 5.06 3.88
C HIS A 121 6.44 4.94 5.33
N GLY A 122 5.99 5.89 6.16
CA GLY A 122 6.23 5.91 7.60
C GLY A 122 5.42 4.85 8.35
N ASP A 123 4.26 4.45 7.84
CA ASP A 123 3.45 3.37 8.40
C ASP A 123 2.41 2.83 7.40
N VAL A 124 1.69 1.78 7.82
CA VAL A 124 0.67 1.09 7.02
C VAL A 124 -0.51 1.98 6.64
N SER A 125 -0.85 2.99 7.45
CA SER A 125 -1.95 3.91 7.14
C SER A 125 -1.58 4.89 6.05
N SER A 126 -0.31 5.30 5.99
CA SER A 126 0.24 6.10 4.89
C SER A 126 0.20 5.34 3.56
N LEU A 127 0.61 4.07 3.56
CA LEU A 127 0.47 3.20 2.38
C LEU A 127 -1.00 3.08 1.94
N SER A 128 -1.88 2.75 2.89
CA SER A 128 -3.31 2.59 2.64
C SER A 128 -3.94 3.86 2.06
N TYR A 129 -3.56 5.03 2.58
CA TYR A 129 -4.10 6.31 2.12
C TYR A 129 -3.66 6.64 0.70
N LEU A 130 -2.39 6.44 0.37
CA LEU A 130 -1.88 6.70 -0.97
C LEU A 130 -2.52 5.76 -2.01
N VAL A 131 -2.64 4.47 -1.69
CA VAL A 131 -3.30 3.47 -2.56
C VAL A 131 -4.79 3.79 -2.76
N TYR A 132 -5.47 4.28 -1.71
CA TYR A 132 -6.84 4.80 -1.81
C TYR A 132 -6.91 6.04 -2.71
N LYS A 133 -6.00 6.99 -2.52
CA LYS A 133 -5.99 8.25 -3.27
C LYS A 133 -5.79 8.03 -4.77
N PHE A 134 -4.90 7.13 -5.18
CA PHE A 134 -4.75 6.81 -6.60
C PHE A 134 -6.01 6.22 -7.23
N GLU A 135 -6.77 5.40 -6.49
CA GLU A 135 -8.02 4.83 -7.01
C GLU A 135 -9.13 5.90 -7.12
N VAL A 136 -9.28 6.76 -6.12
CA VAL A 136 -10.36 7.75 -6.09
C VAL A 136 -10.13 8.91 -7.07
N GLU A 137 -8.87 9.29 -7.29
CA GLU A 137 -8.52 10.37 -8.22
C GLU A 137 -8.30 9.85 -9.65
N ARG A 138 -8.32 8.53 -9.88
CA ARG A 138 -8.12 7.97 -11.23
C ARG A 138 -9.12 8.57 -12.22
N PRO A 139 -8.70 8.98 -13.43
CA PRO A 139 -9.62 9.55 -14.41
C PRO A 139 -10.76 8.59 -14.74
N GLY A 140 -11.96 9.13 -14.87
CA GLY A 140 -13.16 8.36 -15.20
C GLY A 140 -13.06 7.71 -16.59
N SER A 141 -13.71 6.56 -16.77
CA SER A 141 -13.68 5.79 -18.03
C SER A 141 -14.40 6.45 -19.22
N GLY A 142 -14.91 7.67 -19.06
CA GLY A 142 -15.72 8.36 -20.07
C GLY A 142 -14.91 9.01 -21.18
N GLU A 143 -13.65 9.37 -20.90
CA GLU A 143 -12.72 9.98 -21.84
C GLU A 143 -11.34 9.36 -21.63
N ARG A 144 -10.50 9.33 -22.69
CA ARG A 144 -9.12 8.84 -22.57
C ARG A 144 -8.31 9.98 -21.93
N PRO A 145 -7.87 9.86 -20.67
CA PRO A 145 -7.15 10.93 -20.00
C PRO A 145 -5.91 11.33 -20.78
N ASP A 146 -5.68 12.63 -20.89
CA ASP A 146 -4.49 13.20 -21.49
C ASP A 146 -3.36 13.38 -20.46
N PRO A 147 -2.14 13.71 -20.88
CA PRO A 147 -1.01 13.86 -19.95
C PRO A 147 -1.21 14.90 -18.84
N ASN A 148 -2.04 15.94 -19.05
CA ASN A 148 -2.32 16.95 -18.03
C ASN A 148 -3.25 16.40 -16.96
N ASP A 149 -4.24 15.57 -17.32
CA ASP A 149 -5.12 14.91 -16.35
C ASP A 149 -4.30 14.08 -15.34
N TRP A 150 -3.26 13.39 -15.82
CA TRP A 150 -2.37 12.60 -14.96
C TRP A 150 -1.46 13.47 -14.10
N ALA A 151 -0.97 14.60 -14.63
CA ALA A 151 -0.17 15.55 -13.86
C ALA A 151 -0.99 16.19 -12.73
N ASP A 152 -2.24 16.57 -13.00
CA ASP A 152 -3.16 17.14 -11.99
C ASP A 152 -3.44 16.12 -10.88
N ILE A 153 -3.61 14.83 -11.23
CA ILE A 153 -3.77 13.75 -10.23
C ILE A 153 -2.52 13.60 -9.38
N GLU A 154 -1.33 13.58 -9.99
CA GLU A 154 -0.09 13.50 -9.25
C GLU A 154 0.01 14.65 -8.24
N GLU A 155 -0.31 15.88 -8.65
CA GLU A 155 -0.31 17.06 -7.77
C GLU A 155 -1.31 16.88 -6.60
N ILE A 156 -2.55 16.48 -6.89
CA ILE A 156 -3.58 16.23 -5.87
C ILE A 156 -3.15 15.14 -4.86
N VAL A 157 -2.57 14.04 -5.35
CA VAL A 157 -2.09 12.96 -4.48
C VAL A 157 -0.89 13.44 -3.67
N ARG A 158 0.05 14.17 -4.27
CA ARG A 158 1.23 14.73 -3.61
C ARG A 158 0.85 15.68 -2.48
N GLU A 159 0.02 16.68 -2.74
CA GLU A 159 -0.43 17.63 -1.73
C GLU A 159 -1.17 16.92 -0.58
N GLY A 160 -2.02 15.95 -0.91
CA GLY A 160 -2.75 15.16 0.08
C GLY A 160 -1.82 14.36 0.99
N MET A 161 -0.75 13.79 0.42
CA MET A 161 0.21 12.96 1.14
C MET A 161 1.23 13.76 1.94
N GLU A 162 1.80 14.84 1.39
CA GLU A 162 2.83 15.64 2.08
C GLU A 162 2.38 16.16 3.45
N ARG A 163 1.07 16.38 3.61
CA ARG A 163 0.45 16.72 4.90
C ARG A 163 0.65 15.66 5.99
N TRP A 164 0.71 14.38 5.61
CA TRP A 164 0.72 13.24 6.54
C TRP A 164 2.04 12.47 6.53
N ASP A 165 2.57 12.23 5.34
CA ASP A 165 3.81 11.50 5.12
C ASP A 165 4.50 11.99 3.83
N PRO A 166 5.65 12.67 3.93
CA PRO A 166 6.39 13.14 2.77
C PRO A 166 7.28 12.08 2.13
N LEU A 167 7.40 10.87 2.70
CA LEU A 167 8.30 9.83 2.18
C LEU A 167 7.97 9.36 0.77
N PRO A 168 6.69 9.16 0.37
CA PRO A 168 6.38 8.63 -0.95
C PRO A 168 7.02 9.44 -2.08
N PHE A 169 6.93 10.76 -1.99
CA PHE A 169 7.43 11.69 -3.01
C PHE A 169 8.93 12.00 -2.91
N LYS A 170 9.64 11.28 -2.04
CA LYS A 170 11.11 11.28 -1.96
C LYS A 170 11.71 9.96 -2.44
N SER A 171 10.87 8.98 -2.78
CA SER A 171 11.30 7.64 -3.18
C SER A 171 11.40 7.50 -4.71
N GLY A 172 12.42 6.78 -5.18
CA GLY A 172 12.59 6.43 -6.59
C GLY A 172 11.51 5.47 -7.08
N PHE A 173 11.03 4.57 -6.22
CA PHE A 173 9.92 3.67 -6.52
C PHE A 173 8.65 4.43 -6.93
N TRP A 174 8.18 5.38 -6.12
CA TRP A 174 6.95 6.10 -6.43
C TRP A 174 7.12 7.04 -7.63
N THR A 175 8.30 7.64 -7.81
CA THR A 175 8.61 8.38 -9.06
C THR A 175 8.46 7.48 -10.29
N SER A 176 9.05 6.29 -10.26
CA SER A 176 8.97 5.33 -11.38
C SER A 176 7.54 4.82 -11.61
N PHE A 177 6.78 4.62 -10.54
CA PHE A 177 5.35 4.28 -10.62
C PHE A 177 4.55 5.39 -11.28
N LEU A 178 4.73 6.65 -10.86
CA LEU A 178 4.02 7.81 -11.41
C LEU A 178 4.31 8.01 -12.90
N ASP A 179 5.57 7.85 -13.32
CA ASP A 179 5.96 7.88 -14.73
C ASP A 179 5.27 6.77 -15.55
N SER A 180 4.98 5.64 -14.91
CA SER A 180 4.34 4.47 -15.54
C SER A 180 2.81 4.49 -15.46
N TYR A 181 2.23 5.21 -14.50
CA TYR A 181 0.81 5.18 -14.17
C TYR A 181 -0.12 5.56 -15.35
N PRO A 182 0.21 6.55 -16.20
CA PRO A 182 -0.57 6.87 -17.39
C PRO A 182 -0.70 5.73 -18.42
N MET A 183 0.16 4.70 -18.32
CA MET A 183 0.20 3.56 -19.22
C MET A 183 -0.57 2.34 -18.70
N LEU A 184 -1.16 2.40 -17.49
CA LEU A 184 -1.85 1.31 -16.77
C LEU A 184 -3.39 1.39 -16.84
#